data_AF-A0A810NXE8-F1
#
_entry.id   AF-A0A810NXE8-F1
#
_cell.length_a   1.000
_cell.length_b   1.000
_cell.length_c   1.000
_cell.angle_alpha   90.00
_cell.angle_beta   90.00
_cell.angle_gamma   90.00
#
_symmetry.space_group_name_H-M   'P 1'
#
loop_
_entity.id
_entity.type
_entity.pdbx_description
1 polymer ?
#
loop_
_entity_poly.entity_id
_entity_poly.type
_entity_poly.pdbx_seq_one_letter_code
_entity_poly.pdbx_strand_id
1 'polypeptide(L)'
;MNVNDYPVIMALEDYVPTLLALAGFWVLGGASQRIDPLAAMLGRAGAVLIGLGGVAKSTWKLVLSAFGHDWPWLEQSLFPLMATGALLVLWSLTTTLRGKVTPWWPYALIGVAVAGAAVGTGSLQPAFITATAGVTLISVLGAVLAGRHRAWLAVALFVLGIVAVTSLVPLRSHPEHHTVAFQWMEQGINTVAQAIFLVAALLTVRAARTAAAPAPREALA
;
A
#
# COMPACT_ATOMS: atom_id res chain seq x y z
N MET A 1 20.86 -1.77 -16.38
CA MET A 1 21.26 -3.02 -15.68
C MET A 1 21.57 -4.04 -16.75
N ASN A 2 22.74 -4.68 -16.72
CA ASN A 2 23.00 -5.80 -17.60
C ASN A 2 22.33 -7.06 -17.02
N VAL A 3 21.99 -8.02 -17.88
CA VAL A 3 21.32 -9.31 -17.52
C VAL A 3 22.06 -10.09 -16.42
N ASN A 4 23.34 -9.80 -16.17
CA ASN A 4 24.16 -10.46 -15.15
C ASN A 4 24.13 -9.79 -13.76
N ASP A 5 23.55 -8.60 -13.60
CA ASP A 5 23.62 -7.84 -12.34
C ASP A 5 22.37 -8.00 -11.44
N TYR A 6 21.24 -8.45 -12.00
CA TYR A 6 19.98 -8.67 -11.27
C TYR A 6 19.43 -10.09 -11.53
N PRO A 7 19.63 -11.04 -10.59
CA PRO A 7 19.19 -12.42 -10.75
C PRO A 7 17.67 -12.55 -10.89
N VAL A 8 17.22 -13.48 -11.73
CA VAL A 8 15.78 -13.84 -11.92
C VAL A 8 15.10 -14.14 -10.58
N ILE A 9 15.80 -14.78 -9.65
CA ILE A 9 15.28 -15.09 -8.31
C ILE A 9 14.89 -13.82 -7.52
N MET A 10 15.63 -12.72 -7.68
CA MET A 10 15.26 -11.46 -7.05
C MET A 10 14.02 -10.85 -7.72
N ALA A 11 13.87 -10.99 -9.04
CA ALA A 11 12.65 -10.52 -9.70
C ALA A 11 11.40 -11.28 -9.20
N LEU A 12 11.55 -12.57 -8.90
CA LEU A 12 10.50 -13.37 -8.29
C LEU A 12 10.22 -12.96 -6.84
N GLU A 13 11.24 -12.65 -6.04
CA GLU A 13 11.06 -12.19 -4.66
C GLU A 13 10.23 -10.90 -4.58
N ASP A 14 10.32 -10.00 -5.57
CA ASP A 14 9.53 -8.75 -5.57
C ASP A 14 8.00 -8.96 -5.63
N TYR A 15 7.53 -10.15 -6.01
CA TYR A 15 6.10 -10.48 -5.91
C TYR A 15 5.65 -10.68 -4.47
N VAL A 16 6.52 -11.17 -3.58
CA VAL A 16 6.18 -11.44 -2.17
C VAL A 16 5.74 -10.18 -1.42
N PRO A 17 6.53 -9.09 -1.32
CA PRO A 17 6.09 -7.86 -0.67
C PRO A 17 4.87 -7.26 -1.37
N THR A 18 4.78 -7.38 -2.69
CA THR A 18 3.64 -6.87 -3.47
C THR A 18 2.32 -7.54 -3.06
N LEU A 19 2.31 -8.86 -2.92
CA LEU A 19 1.11 -9.61 -2.53
C LEU A 19 0.75 -9.38 -1.06
N LEU A 20 1.75 -9.25 -0.18
CA LEU A 20 1.55 -8.88 1.23
C LEU A 20 0.93 -7.48 1.36
N ALA A 21 1.46 -6.50 0.61
CA ALA A 21 0.94 -5.15 0.56
C ALA A 21 -0.50 -5.12 0.05
N LEU A 22 -0.79 -5.81 -1.07
CA LEU A 22 -2.14 -5.97 -1.62
C LEU A 22 -3.11 -6.49 -0.55
N ALA A 23 -2.74 -7.56 0.16
CA ALA A 23 -3.57 -8.12 1.21
C ALA A 23 -3.82 -7.11 2.35
N GLY A 24 -2.80 -6.36 2.77
CA GLY A 24 -2.92 -5.33 3.82
C GLY A 24 -3.86 -4.19 3.42
N PHE A 25 -3.69 -3.68 2.20
CA PHE A 25 -4.56 -2.64 1.64
C PHE A 25 -5.99 -3.15 1.43
N TRP A 26 -6.16 -4.41 1.03
CA TRP A 26 -7.49 -5.01 0.84
C TRP A 26 -8.26 -5.10 2.15
N VAL A 27 -7.58 -5.48 3.24
CA VAL A 27 -8.13 -5.54 4.59
C VAL A 27 -8.57 -4.14 5.05
N LEU A 28 -7.70 -3.13 4.94
CA LEU A 28 -8.00 -1.76 5.35
C LEU A 28 -9.06 -1.10 4.45
N GLY A 29 -8.97 -1.27 3.14
CA GLY A 29 -9.91 -0.72 2.17
C GLY A 29 -11.31 -1.30 2.31
N GLY A 30 -11.47 -2.48 2.93
CA GLY A 30 -12.77 -3.06 3.26
C GLY A 30 -13.32 -2.69 4.64
N ALA A 31 -12.63 -1.85 5.42
CA ALA A 31 -13.01 -1.57 6.80
C ALA A 31 -14.33 -0.80 6.92
N SER A 32 -14.72 -0.03 5.90
CA SER A 32 -15.95 0.77 5.90
C SER A 32 -17.21 -0.04 5.55
N GLN A 33 -17.13 -1.36 5.34
CA GLN A 33 -18.23 -2.18 4.80
C GLN A 33 -19.57 -2.00 5.53
N ARG A 34 -19.54 -1.78 6.85
CA ARG A 34 -20.73 -1.60 7.69
C ARG A 34 -21.28 -0.16 7.70
N ILE A 35 -20.50 0.80 7.21
CA ILE A 35 -20.82 2.24 7.19
C ILE A 35 -21.25 2.65 5.78
N ASP A 36 -20.43 2.30 4.79
CA ASP A 36 -20.61 2.63 3.39
C ASP A 36 -20.06 1.49 2.52
N PRO A 37 -20.93 0.62 1.97
CA PRO A 37 -20.54 -0.49 1.10
C PRO A 37 -19.85 -0.02 -0.19
N LEU A 38 -20.21 1.15 -0.72
CA LEU A 38 -19.59 1.70 -1.92
C LEU A 38 -18.14 2.11 -1.64
N ALA A 39 -17.91 2.82 -0.54
CA ALA A 39 -16.56 3.17 -0.12
C ALA A 39 -15.71 1.92 0.16
N ALA A 40 -16.29 0.85 0.70
CA ALA A 40 -15.57 -0.40 0.96
C ALA A 40 -15.20 -1.14 -0.33
N MET A 41 -16.13 -1.21 -1.28
CA MET A 41 -15.89 -1.79 -2.60
C MET A 41 -14.80 -1.02 -3.33
N LEU A 42 -14.88 0.31 -3.37
CA LEU A 42 -13.91 1.15 -4.05
C LEU A 42 -12.56 1.17 -3.32
N GLY A 43 -12.53 1.09 -1.98
CA GLY A 43 -11.31 0.89 -1.21
C GLY A 43 -10.60 -0.42 -1.58
N ARG A 44 -11.34 -1.52 -1.74
CA ARG A 44 -10.78 -2.80 -2.21
C ARG A 44 -10.33 -2.75 -3.66
N ALA A 45 -11.08 -2.07 -4.54
CA ALA A 45 -10.63 -1.81 -5.90
C ALA A 45 -9.31 -1.01 -5.90
N GLY A 46 -9.18 -0.04 -4.99
CA GLY A 46 -7.93 0.70 -4.78
C GLY A 46 -6.77 -0.19 -4.34
N ALA A 47 -7.00 -1.14 -3.43
CA ALA A 47 -6.00 -2.13 -3.06
C ALA A 47 -5.55 -2.97 -4.26
N VAL A 48 -6.49 -3.41 -5.10
CA VAL A 48 -6.18 -4.13 -6.35
C VAL A 48 -5.35 -3.28 -7.29
N LEU A 49 -5.66 -2.00 -7.47
CA LEU A 49 -4.84 -1.09 -8.30
C LEU A 49 -3.41 -0.98 -7.76
N ILE A 50 -3.22 -0.82 -6.45
CA ILE A 50 -1.89 -0.81 -5.83
C ILE A 50 -1.14 -2.12 -6.13
N GLY A 51 -1.81 -3.26 -5.91
CA GLY A 51 -1.24 -4.59 -6.17
C GLY A 51 -0.87 -4.79 -7.65
N LEU A 52 -1.72 -4.36 -8.58
CA LEU A 52 -1.46 -4.42 -10.02
C LEU A 52 -0.24 -3.57 -10.40
N GLY A 53 -0.08 -2.38 -9.82
CA GLY A 53 1.11 -1.56 -10.02
C GLY A 53 2.39 -2.25 -9.54
N GLY A 54 2.35 -2.90 -8.37
CA GLY A 54 3.46 -3.70 -7.86
C GLY A 54 3.77 -4.90 -8.76
N VAL A 55 2.73 -5.65 -9.17
CA VAL A 55 2.86 -6.82 -10.06
C VAL A 55 3.45 -6.42 -11.40
N ALA A 56 3.01 -5.29 -11.98
CA ALA A 56 3.55 -4.78 -13.23
C ALA A 56 5.06 -4.46 -13.11
N LYS A 57 5.48 -3.85 -12.00
CA LYS A 57 6.91 -3.58 -11.74
C LYS A 57 7.72 -4.87 -11.54
N SER A 58 7.22 -5.83 -10.78
CA SER A 58 7.90 -7.12 -10.60
C SER A 58 7.99 -7.89 -11.93
N THR A 59 6.94 -7.81 -12.75
CA THR A 59 6.91 -8.40 -14.09
C THR A 59 7.91 -7.73 -15.03
N TRP A 60 8.04 -6.40 -14.99
CA TRP A 60 9.08 -5.69 -15.73
C TRP A 60 10.48 -6.19 -15.36
N LYS A 61 10.79 -6.27 -14.07
CA LYS A 61 12.08 -6.80 -13.60
C LYS A 61 12.31 -8.25 -14.03
N LEU A 62 11.26 -9.07 -14.01
CA LEU A 62 11.34 -10.47 -14.44
C LEU A 62 11.64 -10.57 -15.93
N VAL A 63 10.92 -9.80 -16.77
CA VAL A 63 11.13 -9.81 -18.22
C VAL A 63 12.52 -9.29 -18.57
N LEU A 64 12.96 -8.21 -17.91
CA LEU A 64 14.29 -7.64 -18.09
C LEU A 64 15.41 -8.61 -17.68
N SER A 65 15.27 -9.28 -16.53
CA SER A 65 16.29 -10.22 -16.04
C SER A 65 16.31 -11.56 -16.77
N ALA A 66 15.16 -12.11 -17.15
CA ALA A 66 15.06 -13.41 -17.80
C ALA A 66 15.31 -13.36 -19.32
N PHE A 67 14.89 -12.28 -19.98
CA PHE A 67 14.90 -12.18 -21.43
C PHE A 67 15.71 -11.00 -21.97
N GLY A 68 16.25 -10.13 -21.10
CA GLY A 68 16.99 -8.93 -21.51
C GLY A 68 16.12 -7.88 -22.20
N HIS A 69 14.80 -8.00 -22.13
CA HIS A 69 13.88 -7.12 -22.83
C HIS A 69 13.33 -6.03 -21.91
N ASP A 70 13.44 -4.78 -22.33
CA ASP A 70 12.94 -3.64 -21.57
C ASP A 70 11.55 -3.22 -22.06
N TRP A 71 10.55 -3.30 -21.16
CA TRP A 71 9.18 -2.83 -21.38
C TRP A 71 8.86 -1.65 -20.45
N PRO A 72 9.23 -0.41 -20.82
CA PRO A 72 9.14 0.74 -19.91
C PRO A 72 7.72 1.02 -19.42
N TRP A 73 6.69 0.67 -20.19
CA TRP A 73 5.29 0.87 -19.81
C TRP A 73 4.89 0.05 -18.58
N LEU A 74 5.49 -1.13 -18.35
CA LEU A 74 5.24 -1.92 -17.14
C LEU A 74 5.84 -1.22 -15.91
N GLU A 75 7.08 -0.74 -16.00
CA GLU A 75 7.73 0.00 -14.91
C GLU A 75 6.95 1.29 -14.58
N GLN A 76 6.60 2.06 -15.61
CA GLN A 76 5.93 3.35 -15.49
C GLN A 76 4.50 3.24 -14.95
N SER A 77 3.87 2.08 -15.07
CA SER A 77 2.51 1.85 -14.58
C SER A 77 2.40 1.85 -13.04
N LEU A 78 3.50 1.62 -12.31
CA LEU A 78 3.49 1.50 -10.84
C LEU A 78 2.86 2.73 -10.18
N PHE A 79 3.38 3.92 -10.46
CA PHE A 79 2.99 5.11 -9.70
C PHE A 79 1.59 5.62 -10.03
N PRO A 80 1.14 5.66 -11.30
CA PRO A 80 -0.26 6.00 -11.62
C PRO A 80 -1.27 5.07 -10.95
N LEU A 81 -1.02 3.75 -10.98
CA LEU A 81 -1.90 2.75 -10.38
C LEU A 81 -1.89 2.87 -8.85
N MET A 82 -0.71 2.99 -8.24
CA MET A 82 -0.56 3.11 -6.79
C MET A 82 -1.14 4.43 -6.26
N ALA A 83 -0.96 5.56 -6.96
CA ALA A 83 -1.55 6.84 -6.59
C ALA A 83 -3.08 6.80 -6.58
N THR A 84 -3.66 6.30 -7.68
CA THR A 84 -5.11 6.15 -7.81
C THR A 84 -5.65 5.20 -6.75
N GLY A 85 -5.02 4.05 -6.57
CA GLY A 85 -5.42 3.08 -5.57
C GLY A 85 -5.33 3.61 -4.14
N ALA A 86 -4.28 4.38 -3.82
CA ALA A 86 -4.11 4.98 -2.50
C ALA A 86 -5.23 5.99 -2.19
N LEU A 87 -5.64 6.83 -3.15
CA LEU A 87 -6.75 7.77 -2.95
C LEU A 87 -8.07 7.06 -2.63
N LEU A 88 -8.36 5.93 -3.30
CA LEU A 88 -9.54 5.12 -3.04
C LEU A 88 -9.51 4.46 -1.65
N VAL A 89 -8.37 3.89 -1.25
CA VAL A 89 -8.19 3.31 0.08
C VAL A 89 -8.30 4.38 1.17
N LEU A 90 -7.72 5.57 0.95
CA LEU A 90 -7.80 6.70 1.88
C LEU A 90 -9.24 7.19 2.09
N TRP A 91 -10.05 7.25 1.03
CA TRP A 91 -11.46 7.59 1.16
C TRP A 91 -12.20 6.56 2.02
N SER A 92 -12.01 5.27 1.74
CA SER A 92 -12.59 4.18 2.55
C SER A 92 -12.20 4.26 4.02
N LEU A 93 -10.91 4.48 4.31
CA LEU A 93 -10.41 4.64 5.68
C LEU A 93 -10.93 5.89 6.35
N THR A 94 -11.09 6.99 5.62
CA THR A 94 -11.65 8.23 6.17
C THR A 94 -13.12 8.06 6.52
N THR A 95 -13.89 7.35 5.70
CA THR A 95 -15.26 6.94 6.00
C THR A 95 -15.32 6.08 7.27
N THR A 96 -14.39 5.13 7.40
CA THR A 96 -14.27 4.28 8.60
C THR A 96 -13.97 5.11 9.85
N LEU A 97 -12.96 5.98 9.79
CA LEU A 97 -12.55 6.84 10.90
C LEU A 97 -13.63 7.84 11.31
N ARG A 98 -14.40 8.36 10.37
CA ARG A 98 -15.49 9.29 10.71
C ARG A 98 -16.74 8.59 11.23
N GLY A 99 -16.85 7.26 11.05
CA GLY A 99 -18.02 6.49 11.45
C GLY A 99 -19.30 6.85 10.68
N LYS A 100 -19.18 7.55 9.56
CA LYS A 100 -20.29 8.01 8.72
C LYS A 100 -19.82 8.16 7.27
N VAL A 101 -20.76 8.13 6.33
CA VAL A 101 -20.50 8.35 4.89
C VAL A 101 -19.75 9.66 4.69
N THR A 102 -18.67 9.63 3.90
CA THR A 102 -17.86 10.80 3.59
C THR A 102 -17.88 11.09 2.09
N PRO A 103 -17.83 12.36 1.67
CA PRO A 103 -17.84 12.70 0.26
C PRO A 103 -16.59 12.16 -0.45
N TRP A 104 -16.78 11.55 -1.62
CA TRP A 104 -15.70 11.02 -2.46
C TRP A 104 -14.99 12.10 -3.29
N TRP A 105 -15.68 13.20 -3.59
CA TRP A 105 -15.20 14.23 -4.52
C TRP A 105 -13.84 14.85 -4.17
N PRO A 106 -13.41 15.03 -2.90
CA PRO A 106 -12.09 15.58 -2.62
C PRO A 106 -10.96 14.66 -3.12
N TYR A 107 -11.13 13.35 -3.01
CA TYR A 107 -10.16 12.36 -3.49
C TYR A 107 -10.12 12.32 -5.01
N ALA A 108 -11.28 12.41 -5.66
CA ALA A 108 -11.35 12.52 -7.11
C ALA A 108 -10.71 13.81 -7.63
N LEU A 109 -10.95 14.95 -6.96
CA LEU A 109 -10.33 16.22 -7.32
C LEU A 109 -8.80 16.14 -7.22
N ILE A 110 -8.26 15.51 -6.18
CA ILE A 110 -6.82 15.24 -6.07
C ILE A 110 -6.36 14.35 -7.24
N GLY A 111 -7.10 13.28 -7.55
CA GLY A 111 -6.76 12.40 -8.68
C GLY A 111 -6.71 13.14 -10.02
N VAL A 112 -7.69 14.00 -10.30
CA VAL A 112 -7.72 14.85 -11.51
C VAL A 112 -6.56 15.85 -11.51
N ALA A 113 -6.27 16.49 -10.38
CA ALA A 113 -5.15 17.43 -10.26
C ALA A 113 -3.81 16.73 -10.50
N VAL A 114 -3.62 15.52 -9.98
CA VAL A 114 -2.41 14.70 -10.18
C VAL A 114 -2.27 14.29 -11.65
N ALA A 115 -3.35 13.83 -12.28
CA ALA A 115 -3.33 13.48 -13.70
C ALA A 115 -3.04 14.71 -14.58
N GLY A 116 -3.70 15.84 -14.31
CA GLY A 116 -3.46 17.11 -15.01
C GLY A 116 -2.03 17.62 -14.84
N ALA A 117 -1.47 17.52 -13.62
CA ALA A 117 -0.08 17.88 -13.36
C ALA A 117 0.90 16.96 -14.09
N ALA A 118 0.64 15.64 -14.11
CA ALA A 118 1.49 14.69 -14.82
C ALA A 118 1.51 14.96 -16.34
N VAL A 119 0.34 15.24 -16.93
CA VAL A 119 0.22 15.62 -18.35
C VAL A 119 0.90 16.97 -18.62
N GLY A 120 0.61 17.98 -17.79
CA GLY A 120 1.15 19.34 -17.98
C GLY A 120 2.66 19.44 -17.80
N THR A 121 3.26 18.57 -16.99
CA THR A 121 4.72 18.52 -16.78
C THR A 121 5.42 17.46 -17.63
N GLY A 122 4.67 16.57 -18.29
CA GLY A 122 5.24 15.40 -18.98
C GLY A 122 5.99 14.44 -18.06
N SER A 123 5.66 14.42 -16.76
CA SER A 123 6.42 13.70 -15.73
C SER A 123 5.51 12.85 -14.84
N LEU A 124 6.00 11.67 -14.43
CA LEU A 124 5.31 10.81 -13.45
C LEU A 124 5.54 11.24 -12.00
N GLN A 125 6.34 12.29 -11.76
CA GLN A 125 6.67 12.77 -10.42
C GLN A 125 5.43 13.13 -9.57
N PRO A 126 4.37 13.76 -10.10
CA PRO A 126 3.14 14.00 -9.32
C PRO A 126 2.48 12.69 -8.84
N ALA A 127 2.45 11.66 -9.70
CA ALA A 127 1.92 10.35 -9.34
C ALA A 127 2.81 9.66 -8.30
N PHE A 128 4.14 9.74 -8.44
CA PHE A 128 5.09 9.23 -7.47
C PHE A 128 4.90 9.83 -6.07
N ILE A 129 4.81 11.16 -5.99
CA ILE A 129 4.60 11.90 -4.73
C ILE A 129 3.27 11.47 -4.11
N THR A 130 2.21 11.44 -4.90
CA THR A 130 0.86 11.07 -4.44
C THR A 130 0.80 9.63 -3.95
N ALA A 131 1.42 8.70 -4.66
CA ALA A 131 1.47 7.30 -4.29
C ALA A 131 2.22 7.10 -2.96
N THR A 132 3.39 7.73 -2.81
CA THR A 132 4.22 7.64 -1.61
C THR A 132 3.53 8.29 -0.40
N ALA A 133 3.02 9.51 -0.56
CA ALA A 133 2.28 10.20 0.48
C ALA A 133 1.00 9.44 0.85
N GLY A 134 0.30 8.89 -0.15
CA GLY A 134 -0.95 8.16 0.02
C GLY A 134 -0.77 6.87 0.82
N VAL A 135 0.19 6.02 0.45
CA VAL A 135 0.51 4.79 1.19
C VAL A 135 0.99 5.07 2.62
N THR A 136 1.78 6.13 2.80
CA THR A 136 2.21 6.57 4.14
C THR A 136 1.02 7.01 4.97
N LEU A 137 0.13 7.84 4.40
CA LEU A 137 -1.06 8.32 5.08
C LEU A 137 -2.03 7.18 5.40
N ILE A 138 -2.16 6.17 4.54
CA ILE A 138 -2.94 4.94 4.84
C ILE A 138 -2.40 4.28 6.11
N SER A 139 -1.08 4.13 6.24
CA SER A 139 -0.46 3.54 7.43
C SER A 139 -0.67 4.39 8.69
N VAL A 140 -0.56 5.73 8.56
CA VAL A 140 -0.86 6.67 9.67
C VAL A 140 -2.33 6.57 10.09
N LEU A 141 -3.27 6.61 9.15
CA LEU A 141 -4.70 6.52 9.44
C LEU A 141 -5.07 5.13 9.99
N GLY A 142 -4.40 4.06 9.53
CA GLY A 142 -4.47 2.73 10.10
C GLY A 142 -4.06 2.72 11.58
N ALA A 143 -2.93 3.37 11.92
CA ALA A 143 -2.47 3.50 13.29
C ALA A 143 -3.45 4.32 14.15
N VAL A 144 -4.01 5.41 13.62
CA VAL A 144 -5.05 6.20 14.32
C VAL A 144 -6.29 5.35 14.58
N LEU A 145 -6.75 4.58 13.59
CA LEU A 145 -7.89 3.68 13.74
C LEU A 145 -7.61 2.60 14.78
N ALA A 146 -6.42 1.99 14.76
CA ALA A 146 -5.99 1.02 15.76
C ALA A 146 -5.99 1.62 17.17
N GLY A 147 -5.45 2.83 17.34
CA GLY A 147 -5.41 3.54 18.62
C GLY A 147 -6.79 3.82 19.19
N ARG A 148 -7.76 4.20 18.34
CA ARG A 148 -9.17 4.39 18.75
C ARG A 148 -9.81 3.11 19.31
N HIS A 149 -9.36 1.96 18.86
CA HIS A 149 -9.80 0.65 19.35
C HIS A 149 -8.82 0.00 20.32
N ARG A 150 -7.87 0.78 20.88
CA ARG A 150 -6.85 0.35 21.86
C ARG A 150 -5.98 -0.83 21.39
N ALA A 151 -5.84 -1.02 20.08
CA ALA A 151 -5.00 -2.05 19.47
C ALA A 151 -3.54 -1.58 19.38
N TRP A 152 -2.88 -1.33 20.52
CA TRP A 152 -1.55 -0.73 20.58
C TRP A 152 -0.45 -1.52 19.87
N LEU A 153 -0.57 -2.85 19.82
CA LEU A 153 0.33 -3.67 19.01
C LEU A 153 0.24 -3.29 17.52
N ALA A 154 -0.97 -3.08 16.98
CA ALA A 154 -1.14 -2.66 15.60
C ALA A 154 -0.58 -1.24 15.36
N VAL A 155 -0.74 -0.33 16.34
CA VAL A 155 -0.11 1.00 16.29
C VAL A 155 1.40 0.89 16.16
N ALA A 156 2.05 0.10 17.03
CA ALA A 156 3.49 -0.11 17.01
C ALA A 156 3.96 -0.72 15.69
N LEU A 157 3.21 -1.69 15.14
CA LEU A 157 3.52 -2.32 13.87
C LEU A 157 3.39 -1.34 12.69
N PHE A 158 2.38 -0.46 12.65
CA PHE A 158 2.31 0.57 11.62
C PHE A 158 3.50 1.54 11.69
N VAL A 159 3.89 1.97 12.89
CA VAL A 159 5.06 2.84 13.08
C VAL A 159 6.33 2.13 12.60
N LEU A 160 6.53 0.88 13.01
CA LEU A 160 7.69 0.08 12.57
C LEU A 160 7.69 -0.13 11.05
N GLY A 161 6.52 -0.40 10.45
CA GLY A 161 6.38 -0.54 9.00
C GLY A 161 6.72 0.74 8.25
N ILE A 162 6.28 1.90 8.73
CA ILE A 162 6.66 3.21 8.15
C ILE A 162 8.16 3.41 8.21
N VAL A 163 8.80 3.15 9.36
CA VAL A 163 10.26 3.27 9.52
C VAL A 163 11.00 2.31 8.56
N ALA A 164 10.54 1.06 8.45
CA ALA A 164 11.15 0.08 7.56
C ALA A 164 11.04 0.51 6.08
N VAL A 165 9.86 0.93 5.63
CA VAL A 165 9.68 1.39 4.23
C VAL A 165 10.48 2.67 3.95
N THR A 166 10.51 3.64 4.86
CA THR A 166 11.27 4.89 4.65
C THR A 166 12.78 4.64 4.67
N SER A 167 13.25 3.64 5.41
CA SER A 167 14.67 3.23 5.39
C SER A 167 15.13 2.67 4.04
N LEU A 168 14.23 2.26 3.15
CA LEU A 168 14.58 1.85 1.79
C LEU A 168 15.05 3.02 0.91
N VAL A 169 14.70 4.27 1.24
CA VAL A 169 15.16 5.45 0.49
C VAL A 169 16.67 5.65 0.59
N PRO A 170 17.28 5.75 1.80
CA PRO A 170 18.73 5.91 1.91
C PRO A 170 19.49 4.68 1.40
N LEU A 171 18.94 3.47 1.55
CA LEU A 171 19.52 2.24 1.02
C LEU A 171 19.72 2.34 -0.51
N ARG A 172 18.71 2.79 -1.26
CA ARG A 172 18.82 2.96 -2.72
C ARG A 172 19.86 3.99 -3.16
N SER A 173 20.17 4.96 -2.31
CA SER A 173 21.21 5.97 -2.58
C SER A 173 22.61 5.53 -2.14
N HIS A 174 22.76 4.34 -1.54
CA HIS A 174 24.05 3.85 -1.07
C HIS A 174 24.96 3.43 -2.24
N PRO A 175 26.28 3.69 -2.19
CA PRO A 175 27.21 3.32 -3.26
C PRO A 175 27.17 1.83 -3.63
N GLU A 176 26.92 0.96 -2.66
CA GLU A 176 26.89 -0.51 -2.83
C GLU A 176 25.54 -1.06 -3.32
N HIS A 177 24.57 -0.21 -3.67
CA HIS A 177 23.23 -0.63 -4.12
C HIS A 177 23.27 -1.56 -5.36
N HIS A 178 24.32 -1.49 -6.15
CA HIS A 178 24.53 -2.36 -7.31
C HIS A 178 24.95 -3.79 -6.95
N THR A 179 25.29 -4.06 -5.69
CA THR A 179 25.71 -5.40 -5.25
C THR A 179 24.51 -6.29 -4.95
N VAL A 180 24.65 -7.58 -5.29
CA VAL A 180 23.63 -8.62 -5.05
C VAL A 180 23.22 -8.72 -3.59
N ALA A 181 24.18 -8.61 -2.66
CA ALA A 181 23.90 -8.67 -1.22
C ALA A 181 23.04 -7.50 -0.75
N PHE A 182 23.31 -6.30 -1.25
CA PHE A 182 22.56 -5.09 -0.88
C PHE A 182 21.13 -5.13 -1.44
N GLN A 183 20.95 -5.64 -2.66
CA GLN A 183 19.62 -5.86 -3.24
C GLN A 183 18.80 -6.86 -2.42
N TRP A 184 19.40 -7.98 -1.98
CA TRP A 184 18.74 -8.93 -1.08
C TRP A 184 18.33 -8.29 0.25
N MET A 185 19.17 -7.41 0.80
CA MET A 185 18.84 -6.67 2.01
C MET A 185 17.64 -5.73 1.79
N GLU A 186 17.61 -4.98 0.69
CA GLU A 186 16.47 -4.12 0.36
C GLU A 186 15.17 -4.91 0.17
N GLN A 187 15.24 -6.03 -0.54
CA GLN A 187 14.09 -6.91 -0.76
C GLN A 187 13.60 -7.53 0.54
N GLY A 188 14.53 -8.03 1.38
CA GLY A 188 14.20 -8.59 2.69
C GLY A 188 13.53 -7.56 3.61
N ILE A 189 14.06 -6.34 3.68
CA ILE A 189 13.46 -5.24 4.45
C ILE A 189 12.05 -4.92 3.92
N ASN A 190 11.87 -4.88 2.60
CA ASN A 190 10.55 -4.64 2.02
C ASN A 190 9.56 -5.77 2.34
N THR A 191 9.96 -7.03 2.18
CA THR A 191 9.13 -8.20 2.52
C THR A 191 8.69 -8.15 3.99
N VAL A 192 9.62 -7.90 4.91
CA VAL A 192 9.31 -7.75 6.34
C VAL A 192 8.40 -6.56 6.60
N ALA A 193 8.64 -5.42 5.97
CA ALA A 193 7.82 -4.22 6.14
C ALA A 193 6.37 -4.45 5.67
N GLN A 194 6.17 -5.09 4.51
CA GLN A 194 4.82 -5.39 4.01
C GLN A 194 4.12 -6.48 4.83
N ALA A 195 4.86 -7.46 5.37
CA ALA A 195 4.31 -8.43 6.31
C ALA A 195 3.82 -7.76 7.60
N ILE A 196 4.63 -6.86 8.18
CA ILE A 196 4.29 -6.06 9.36
C ILE A 196 3.04 -5.21 9.09
N PHE A 197 2.98 -4.56 7.93
CA PHE A 197 1.81 -3.77 7.51
C PHE A 197 0.54 -4.62 7.43
N LEU A 198 0.61 -5.81 6.81
CA LEU A 198 -0.53 -6.73 6.74
C LEU A 198 -1.00 -7.17 8.14
N VAL A 199 -0.08 -7.55 9.03
CA VAL A 199 -0.44 -7.93 10.41
C VAL A 199 -1.07 -6.76 11.15
N ALA A 200 -0.54 -5.55 11.02
CA ALA A 200 -1.10 -4.34 11.60
C ALA A 200 -2.54 -4.09 11.11
N ALA A 201 -2.77 -4.21 9.79
CA ALA A 201 -4.09 -4.08 9.18
C ALA A 201 -5.10 -5.11 9.72
N LEU A 202 -4.70 -6.38 9.82
CA LEU A 202 -5.54 -7.46 10.35
C LEU A 202 -5.92 -7.22 11.81
N LEU A 203 -4.95 -6.86 12.65
CA LEU A 203 -5.20 -6.56 14.07
C LEU A 203 -6.14 -5.37 14.24
N THR A 204 -5.96 -4.32 13.42
CA THR A 204 -6.80 -3.13 13.42
C THR A 204 -8.25 -3.45 13.11
N VAL A 205 -8.50 -4.16 12.00
CA VAL A 205 -9.86 -4.52 11.59
C VAL A 205 -10.52 -5.50 12.56
N ARG A 206 -9.75 -6.43 13.14
CA ARG A 206 -10.24 -7.33 14.20
C ARG A 206 -10.70 -6.53 15.42
N ALA A 207 -9.87 -5.63 15.94
CA ALA A 207 -10.20 -4.81 17.10
C ALA A 207 -11.44 -3.93 16.85
N ALA A 208 -11.55 -3.31 15.68
CA ALA A 208 -12.71 -2.51 15.30
C ALA A 208 -14.01 -3.33 15.25
N ARG A 209 -13.95 -4.58 14.75
CA ARG A 209 -15.11 -5.48 14.70
C ARG A 209 -15.55 -5.95 16.08
N THR A 210 -14.61 -6.26 16.97
CA THR A 210 -14.92 -6.68 18.35
C THR A 210 -15.59 -5.55 19.12
N ALA A 211 -15.11 -4.31 18.97
CA ALA A 211 -15.72 -3.14 19.62
C ALA A 211 -17.16 -2.85 19.14
N ALA A 212 -17.50 -3.28 17.92
CA ALA A 212 -18.83 -3.08 17.32
C ALA A 212 -19.81 -4.25 17.56
N ALA A 213 -19.41 -5.31 18.27
CA ALA A 213 -20.31 -6.42 18.60
C ALA A 213 -21.31 -5.97 19.69
N PRO A 214 -22.62 -6.21 19.53
CA PRO A 214 -23.59 -5.94 20.59
C PRO A 214 -23.23 -6.77 21.83
N ALA A 215 -23.37 -6.17 23.03
CA ALA A 215 -23.20 -6.89 24.28
C ALA A 215 -24.10 -8.14 24.28
N PRO A 216 -23.62 -9.31 24.75
CA PRO A 216 -24.48 -10.47 24.89
C PRO A 216 -25.69 -10.05 25.72
N ARG A 217 -26.89 -10.25 25.16
CA ARG A 217 -28.12 -10.11 25.93
C ARG A 217 -28.04 -11.17 27.02
N GLU A 218 -27.57 -10.78 28.20
CA GLU A 218 -27.77 -11.60 29.39
C GLU A 218 -29.27 -11.89 29.45
N ALA A 219 -29.55 -13.19 29.46
CA ALA A 219 -30.89 -13.74 29.41
C ALA A 219 -31.69 -13.13 30.56
N LEU A 220 -32.61 -12.22 30.22
CA LEU A 220 -33.78 -11.96 31.05
C LEU A 220 -34.67 -13.21 30.92
N ALA A 221 -34.35 -14.20 31.77
CA ALA A 221 -35.17 -15.35 32.10
C ALA A 221 -35.54 -15.23 33.58
#